data_AF-A0A914Y185-F1
#
_entry.id   AF-A0A914Y185-F1
#
_cell.length_a   1.000
_cell.length_b   1.000
_cell.length_c   1.000
_cell.angle_alpha   90.00
_cell.angle_beta   90.00
_cell.angle_gamma   90.00
#
_symmetry.space_group_name_H-M   'P 1'
#
loop_
_entity.id
_entity.type
_entity.pdbx_description
1 polymer ?
#
loop_
_entity_poly.entity_id
_entity_poly.type
_entity_poly.pdbx_seq_one_letter_code
_entity_poly.pdbx_strand_id
1 'polypeptide(L)'
;MKSLLHIAEKHGNPHKMLLQIICHLGGVRLSKIVEIFQAICDAALIPTSIPEQCTVESLSKALVKTINAVLAPMELKIAVTTDYRFPDEQFLTMVIKVLFCK
;
A
#
# COMPACT_ATOMS: atom_id res chain seq x y z
N MET A 1 -2.52 2.19 25.08
CA MET A 1 -2.25 2.56 23.68
C MET A 1 -3.45 2.13 22.83
N LYS A 2 -4.18 3.07 22.20
CA LYS A 2 -5.06 2.75 21.06
C LYS A 2 -4.43 3.38 19.82
N SER A 3 -3.73 2.58 19.01
CA SER A 3 -2.99 3.01 17.81
C SER A 3 -2.87 1.85 16.80
N LEU A 4 -3.00 2.13 15.50
CA LEU A 4 -3.71 1.38 14.42
C LEU A 4 -5.25 1.55 14.43
N LEU A 5 -5.77 2.19 15.47
CA LEU A 5 -7.12 2.06 16.03
C LEU A 5 -7.96 3.33 15.80
N HIS A 6 -9.22 3.31 15.40
CA HIS A 6 -10.30 2.33 15.56
C HIS A 6 -10.27 1.10 14.62
N ILE A 7 -9.18 0.91 13.86
CA ILE A 7 -8.84 -0.15 12.90
C ILE A 7 -9.94 -0.33 11.86
N ALA A 8 -9.89 0.41 10.74
CA ALA A 8 -10.86 0.14 9.67
C ALA A 8 -12.33 0.22 10.14
N GLU A 9 -12.57 0.98 11.22
CA GLU A 9 -13.75 1.03 12.08
C GLU A 9 -14.72 -0.16 11.90
N LYS A 10 -14.32 -1.34 12.39
CA LYS A 10 -15.03 -2.63 12.31
C LYS A 10 -14.88 -3.44 10.99
N HIS A 11 -13.69 -3.52 10.39
CA HIS A 11 -13.30 -4.42 9.26
C HIS A 11 -13.39 -3.83 7.83
N GLY A 12 -12.97 -2.59 7.60
CA GLY A 12 -12.77 -2.04 6.25
C GLY A 12 -11.79 -2.83 5.35
N ASN A 13 -11.95 -2.71 4.03
CA ASN A 13 -11.12 -3.37 3.01
C ASN A 13 -9.60 -3.14 3.27
N PRO A 14 -8.77 -4.20 3.34
CA PRO A 14 -7.35 -4.10 3.68
C PRO A 14 -6.55 -3.20 2.72
N HIS A 15 -6.97 -3.09 1.45
CA HIS A 15 -6.36 -2.18 0.48
C HIS A 15 -6.63 -0.70 0.81
N LYS A 16 -7.81 -0.39 1.37
CA LYS A 16 -8.16 0.98 1.81
C LYS A 16 -7.32 1.38 3.02
N MET A 17 -7.12 0.47 3.97
CA MET A 17 -6.26 0.71 5.13
C MET A 17 -4.81 0.92 4.70
N LEU A 18 -4.31 0.07 3.80
CA LEU A 18 -2.96 0.21 3.27
C LEU A 18 -2.77 1.55 2.56
N LEU A 19 -3.74 1.98 1.75
CA LEU A 19 -3.72 3.30 1.11
C LEU A 19 -3.69 4.44 2.13
N GLN A 20 -4.50 4.37 3.20
CA GLN A 20 -4.49 5.39 4.26
C GLN A 20 -3.13 5.49 4.95
N ILE A 21 -2.46 4.36 5.21
CA ILE A 21 -1.11 4.34 5.80
C ILE A 21 -0.10 5.00 4.85
N ILE A 22 -0.13 4.65 3.56
CA ILE A 22 0.78 5.24 2.56
C ILE A 22 0.59 6.75 2.48
N CYS A 23 -0.67 7.22 2.46
CA CYS A 23 -0.98 8.65 2.45
C CYS A 23 -0.50 9.35 3.73
N HIS A 24 -0.70 8.74 4.90
CA HIS A 24 -0.36 9.35 6.19
C HIS A 24 1.15 9.47 6.39
N LEU A 25 1.92 8.47 5.95
CA LEU A 25 3.38 8.46 6.09
C LEU A 25 4.09 9.25 4.98
N GLY A 26 3.38 9.67 3.94
CA GLY A 26 3.95 10.32 2.75
C GLY A 26 4.74 9.37 1.84
N GLY A 27 4.96 8.12 2.28
CA GLY A 27 5.60 7.05 1.53
C GLY A 27 5.93 5.86 2.41
N VAL A 28 6.03 4.67 1.81
CA VAL A 28 6.35 3.42 2.52
C VAL A 28 7.40 2.65 1.74
N ARG A 29 8.39 2.06 2.43
CA ARG A 29 9.39 1.18 1.78
C ARG A 29 8.70 0.01 1.08
N LEU A 30 9.03 -0.24 -0.19
CA LEU A 30 8.47 -1.33 -0.99
C LEU A 30 8.74 -2.69 -0.32
N SER A 31 9.93 -2.87 0.26
CA SER A 31 10.30 -4.09 1.00
C SER A 31 9.41 -4.37 2.21
N LYS A 32 8.72 -3.35 2.73
CA LYS A 32 7.86 -3.44 3.92
C LYS A 32 6.38 -3.52 3.60
N ILE A 33 5.96 -3.35 2.34
CA ILE A 33 4.54 -3.27 2.03
C ILE A 33 3.80 -4.60 2.28
N VAL A 34 4.44 -5.74 2.00
CA VAL A 34 3.84 -7.06 2.24
C VAL A 34 3.68 -7.32 3.74
N GLU A 35 4.70 -6.99 4.54
CA GLU A 35 4.65 -7.09 6.00
C GLU A 35 3.52 -6.22 6.57
N ILE A 36 3.38 -4.98 6.09
CA ILE A 36 2.31 -4.06 6.52
C ILE A 36 0.93 -4.59 6.10
N PHE A 37 0.79 -5.10 4.87
CA PHE A 37 -0.47 -5.65 4.39
C PHE A 37 -0.88 -6.91 5.16
N GLN A 38 0.08 -7.78 5.46
CA GLN A 38 -0.19 -8.97 6.29
C GLN A 38 -0.62 -8.55 7.70
N ALA A 39 0.07 -7.59 8.32
CA ALA A 39 -0.32 -7.08 9.64
C ALA A 39 -1.73 -6.46 9.64
N ILE A 40 -2.13 -5.80 8.54
CA ILE A 40 -3.50 -5.31 8.35
C ILE A 40 -4.49 -6.47 8.30
N CYS A 41 -4.21 -7.49 7.49
CA CYS A 41 -5.08 -8.66 7.33
C CYS A 41 -5.23 -9.43 8.65
N ASP A 42 -4.13 -9.63 9.38
CA ASP A 42 -4.10 -10.29 10.68
C ASP A 42 -4.94 -9.52 11.71
N ALA A 43 -4.76 -8.20 11.77
CA ALA A 43 -5.54 -7.32 12.66
C ALA A 43 -7.05 -7.31 12.31
N ALA A 44 -7.38 -7.53 11.03
CA ALA A 44 -8.76 -7.61 10.55
C ALA A 44 -9.35 -9.03 10.58
N LEU A 45 -8.60 -10.04 11.03
CA LEU A 45 -8.95 -11.46 11.01
C LEU A 45 -9.33 -11.97 9.60
N ILE A 46 -8.70 -11.41 8.57
CA ILE A 46 -8.91 -11.82 7.17
C ILE A 46 -7.94 -12.97 6.88
N PRO A 47 -8.43 -14.17 6.53
CA PRO A 47 -7.56 -15.26 6.14
C PRO A 47 -6.81 -14.90 4.86
N THR A 48 -5.49 -14.83 4.92
CA THR A 48 -4.63 -14.67 3.74
C THR A 48 -4.04 -16.02 3.34
N SER A 49 -4.50 -16.57 2.21
CA SER A 49 -3.82 -17.68 1.57
C SER A 49 -2.77 -17.15 0.60
N ILE A 50 -1.58 -16.82 1.12
CA ILE A 50 -0.43 -16.52 0.28
C ILE A 50 0.12 -17.85 -0.25
N PRO A 51 0.16 -18.09 -1.57
CA PRO A 51 0.76 -19.30 -2.12
C PRO A 51 2.24 -19.38 -1.73
N GLU A 52 2.72 -20.54 -1.25
CA GLU A 52 4.12 -20.74 -0.80
C GLU A 52 5.18 -20.38 -1.86
N GLN A 53 4.81 -20.34 -3.14
CA GLN A 53 5.72 -20.03 -4.25
C GLN A 53 5.80 -18.53 -4.60
N CYS A 54 5.00 -17.67 -3.95
CA CYS A 54 5.03 -16.24 -4.21
C CYS A 54 6.20 -15.56 -3.51
N THR A 55 7.04 -14.85 -4.27
CA THR A 55 8.11 -14.02 -3.70
C THR A 55 7.55 -12.70 -3.17
N VAL A 56 8.21 -12.10 -2.17
CA VAL A 56 7.85 -10.78 -1.63
C VAL A 56 7.76 -9.73 -2.74
N GLU A 57 8.64 -9.82 -3.74
CA GLU A 57 8.63 -8.92 -4.90
C GLU A 57 7.36 -9.07 -5.76
N SER A 58 6.96 -10.31 -6.06
CA SER A 58 5.73 -10.59 -6.82
C SER A 58 4.48 -10.11 -6.08
N LEU A 59 4.43 -10.31 -4.76
CA LEU A 59 3.33 -9.84 -3.91
C LEU A 59 3.28 -8.32 -3.84
N SER A 60 4.44 -7.67 -3.72
CA SER A 60 4.55 -6.20 -3.73
C SER A 60 4.03 -5.63 -5.06
N LYS A 61 4.46 -6.20 -6.19
CA LYS A 61 3.99 -5.81 -7.52
C LYS A 61 2.49 -6.02 -7.69
N ALA A 62 1.95 -7.14 -7.22
CA ALA A 62 0.52 -7.42 -7.26
C ALA A 62 -0.29 -6.43 -6.42
N LEU A 63 0.14 -6.13 -5.19
CA LEU A 63 -0.50 -5.15 -4.31
C LEU A 63 -0.52 -3.75 -4.95
N VAL A 64 0.60 -3.30 -5.51
CA VAL A 64 0.68 -2.01 -6.21
C VAL A 64 -0.27 -1.96 -7.40
N LYS A 65 -0.35 -3.04 -8.20
CA LYS A 65 -1.26 -3.14 -9.33
C LYS A 65 -2.72 -3.05 -8.86
N THR A 66 -3.10 -3.75 -7.80
CA THR A 66 -4.45 -3.71 -7.25
C THR A 66 -4.81 -2.33 -6.72
N ILE A 67 -3.91 -1.67 -5.98
CA ILE A 67 -4.16 -0.32 -5.47
C ILE A 67 -4.30 0.67 -6.63
N ASN A 68 -3.44 0.59 -7.65
CA ASN A 68 -3.53 1.46 -8.82
C ASN A 68 -4.84 1.25 -9.61
N ALA A 69 -5.37 0.02 -9.67
CA ALA A 69 -6.68 -0.22 -10.27
C ALA A 69 -7.81 0.48 -9.49
N VAL A 70 -7.73 0.51 -8.16
CA VAL A 70 -8.70 1.23 -7.29
C VAL A 70 -8.57 2.74 -7.44
N LEU A 71 -7.36 3.25 -7.63
CA LEU A 71 -7.08 4.69 -7.76
C LEU A 71 -7.33 5.24 -9.17
N ALA A 72 -7.34 4.39 -10.20
CA ALA A 72 -7.49 4.81 -11.60
C ALA A 72 -8.72 5.70 -11.86
N PRO A 73 -9.92 5.43 -11.34
CA PRO A 73 -11.09 6.31 -11.54
C PRO A 73 -10.95 7.70 -10.90
N MET A 74 -10.00 7.88 -9.98
CA MET A 74 -9.75 9.15 -9.28
C MET A 74 -8.57 9.92 -9.87
N GLU A 75 -7.98 9.46 -10.98
CA GLU A 75 -6.76 10.04 -11.58
C GLU A 75 -5.58 10.06 -10.60
N LEU A 76 -5.59 9.14 -9.64
CA LEU A 76 -4.52 8.93 -8.67
C LEU A 76 -3.72 7.68 -9.03
N LYS A 77 -2.44 7.66 -8.65
CA LYS A 77 -1.62 6.45 -8.71
C LYS A 77 -0.60 6.42 -7.57
N ILE A 78 -0.20 5.23 -7.15
CA ILE A 78 1.02 5.01 -6.38
C ILE A 78 2.13 4.67 -7.37
N ALA A 79 3.26 5.35 -7.22
CA ALA A 79 4.46 5.07 -7.98
C ALA A 79 5.53 4.51 -7.05
N VAL A 80 6.35 3.62 -7.60
CA VAL A 80 7.63 3.26 -7.00
C VAL A 80 8.62 4.37 -7.35
N THR A 81 9.21 4.98 -6.32
CA THR A 81 10.21 6.03 -6.44
C THR A 81 11.46 5.63 -5.66
N THR A 82 12.60 6.14 -6.08
CA THR A 82 13.87 5.96 -5.37
C THR A 82 14.23 7.30 -4.75
N ASP A 83 14.41 7.33 -3.43
CA ASP A 83 14.91 8.52 -2.75
C ASP A 83 16.43 8.55 -2.88
N TYR A 84 17.01 9.64 -3.38
CA TYR A 84 18.47 9.76 -3.55
C TYR A 84 19.24 9.63 -2.23
N ARG A 85 18.57 9.85 -1.10
CA ARG A 85 19.13 9.66 0.24
C ARG A 85 19.24 8.20 0.65
N PHE A 86 18.48 7.32 0.01
CA PHE A 86 18.44 5.88 0.25
C PHE A 86 18.48 5.15 -1.11
N PRO A 87 19.63 5.19 -1.81
CA PRO A 87 19.74 4.69 -3.19
C PRO A 87 19.42 3.20 -3.33
N ASP A 88 19.60 2.44 -2.24
CA ASP A 88 19.32 1.01 -2.17
C ASP A 88 17.85 0.70 -1.84
N GLU A 89 17.02 1.72 -1.57
CA GLU A 89 15.63 1.56 -1.16
C GLU A 89 14.64 2.12 -2.19
N GLN A 90 13.57 1.35 -2.41
CA GLN A 90 12.43 1.77 -3.20
C GLN A 90 11.28 2.14 -2.27
N PHE A 91 10.61 3.25 -2.56
CA PHE A 91 9.48 3.76 -1.80
C PHE A 91 8.23 3.77 -2.67
N LEU A 92 7.11 3.40 -2.08
CA LEU A 92 5.79 3.60 -2.64
C LEU A 92 5.25 4.93 -2.14
N THR A 93 5.12 5.86 -3.07
CA THR A 93 4.66 7.23 -2.80
C THR A 93 3.42 7.51 -3.63
N MET A 94 2.44 8.20 -3.04
CA MET A 94 1.27 8.64 -3.76
C MET A 94 1.66 9.75 -4.74
N VAL A 95 1.30 9.56 -6.00
CA VAL A 95 1.48 10.55 -7.06
C VAL A 95 0.10 11.01 -7.48
N ILE A 96 -0.21 12.26 -7.15
CA ILE A 96 -1.39 12.93 -7.68
C ILE A 96 -1.03 13.37 -9.09
N LYS A 97 -1.69 12.79 -10.08
CA LYS A 97 -1.59 13.27 -11.45
C LYS A 97 -2.43 14.53 -11.51
N VAL A 98 -1.81 15.70 -11.38
CA VAL A 98 -2.51 16.96 -11.64
C VAL A 98 -2.82 16.97 -13.13
N LEU A 99 -4.06 16.60 -13.46
CA LEU A 99 -4.59 16.84 -14.78
C LEU A 99 -4.74 18.36 -14.92
N PHE A 100 -3.88 18.97 -15.74
CA PHE A 100 -4.23 20.27 -16.30
C PHE A 100 -5.47 20.04 -17.17
N CYS A 101 -6.65 20.41 -16.65
CA CYS A 101 -7.82 20.62 -17.48
C CYS A 101 -7.44 21.66 -18.54
N LYS A 102 -7.47 21.26 -19.81
CA LYS A 102 -7.53 22.22 -20.91
C LYS A 102 -8.90 22.88 -20.92
#